data_AF-A0A8T4PKK9-F1
#
_entry.id   AF-A0A8T4PKK9-F1
#
_cell.length_a   1.000
_cell.length_b   1.000
_cell.length_c   1.000
_cell.angle_alpha   90.00
_cell.angle_beta   90.00
_cell.angle_gamma   90.00
#
_symmetry.space_group_name_H-M   'P 1'
#
loop_
_entity.id
_entity.type
_entity.pdbx_description
1 polymer ?
#
loop_
_entity_poly.entity_id
_entity_poly.type
_entity_poly.pdbx_seq_one_letter_code
_entity_poly.pdbx_strand_id
1 'polypeptide(L)'
;MPDNYAKPVLIMTKSKGRILDDFLRYFGGYLFADQKDLPPVIIEILEKDKTRIQSLERELKKGITKRPPTQEEIEKEMLPSYTGNRPDLQRVFKIGRDYARRFQPFRVVLDSIDGVVDGQDFTLIGDENPLENLRDNQVPIAISNSDLAANKFSRELRQYFGIFRPWQVDIEDLQTIFNNLRTNATTVVYEGELAISESRHMFFANRSPSELRDLRFDRKRNPMLGRNSTVYIDGRYFFVYGWILGNKFSGINFNESENVESTVLNGNNGLKWGLYVVATGSTLSKMAKDGRLAVVQNPVYTSKGALFSNPKAQCYDDRAQSIIARIKEFNEEVKEQVGNGIYDTMLKNLQGHLIGSSVNGK
;
A
#
# COMPACT_ATOMS: atom_id res chain seq x y z
N MET A 1 10.13 45.21 -7.52
CA MET A 1 8.91 44.39 -7.65
C MET A 1 9.10 43.19 -6.73
N PRO A 2 8.13 42.78 -5.90
CA PRO A 2 8.27 41.52 -5.19
C PRO A 2 7.93 40.39 -6.17
N ASP A 3 8.86 39.44 -6.32
CA ASP A 3 8.69 38.22 -7.10
C ASP A 3 7.52 37.40 -6.56
N ASN A 4 6.38 37.50 -7.25
CA ASN A 4 5.12 36.89 -6.86
C ASN A 4 4.94 35.53 -7.55
N TYR A 5 6.00 34.70 -7.58
CA TYR A 5 5.86 33.30 -7.99
C TYR A 5 5.12 32.57 -6.87
N ALA A 6 3.84 32.31 -7.09
CA ALA A 6 3.04 31.51 -6.18
C ALA A 6 3.72 30.16 -5.97
N LYS A 7 4.05 29.81 -4.72
CA LYS A 7 4.70 28.52 -4.41
C LYS A 7 3.88 27.35 -4.97
N PRO A 8 4.51 26.29 -5.50
CA PRO A 8 3.79 25.14 -6.02
C PRO A 8 2.96 24.46 -4.94
N VAL A 9 1.85 23.83 -5.32
CA VAL A 9 1.06 22.99 -4.41
C VAL A 9 1.84 21.70 -4.14
N LEU A 10 2.00 21.36 -2.86
CA LEU A 10 2.74 20.15 -2.48
C LEU A 10 1.79 18.94 -2.46
N ILE A 11 2.20 17.84 -3.11
CA ILE A 11 1.51 16.56 -3.05
C ILE A 11 2.50 15.53 -2.51
N MET A 12 2.17 14.85 -1.42
CA MET A 12 3.06 13.86 -0.83
C MET A 12 2.60 12.43 -1.11
N THR A 13 3.51 11.56 -1.48
CA THR A 13 3.25 10.11 -1.61
C THR A 13 4.40 9.32 -1.02
N LYS A 14 4.29 7.99 -0.97
CA LYS A 14 5.42 7.15 -0.59
C LYS A 14 6.58 7.37 -1.55
N SER A 15 7.80 7.51 -1.04
CA SER A 15 9.02 7.68 -1.85
C SER A 15 9.39 6.47 -2.74
N LYS A 16 8.72 5.33 -2.54
CA LYS A 16 8.94 4.08 -3.26
C LYS A 16 7.74 3.14 -3.12
N GLY A 17 7.70 2.15 -4.00
CA GLY A 17 6.78 1.02 -3.92
C GLY A 17 5.54 1.23 -4.78
N ARG A 18 4.66 0.22 -4.80
CA ARG A 18 3.62 0.09 -5.81
C ARG A 18 2.70 1.32 -5.94
N ILE A 19 2.36 1.98 -4.83
CA ILE A 19 1.51 3.16 -4.91
C ILE A 19 2.16 4.30 -5.71
N LEU A 20 3.47 4.51 -5.55
CA LEU A 20 4.19 5.48 -6.36
C LEU A 20 4.32 4.99 -7.80
N ASP A 21 4.73 3.74 -8.00
CA ASP A 21 4.93 3.16 -9.33
C ASP A 21 3.65 3.25 -10.17
N ASP A 22 2.50 2.86 -9.59
CA ASP A 22 1.20 2.91 -10.26
C ASP A 22 0.73 4.37 -10.44
N PHE A 23 0.96 5.27 -9.47
CA PHE A 23 0.61 6.67 -9.61
C PHE A 23 1.34 7.32 -10.79
N LEU A 24 2.67 7.16 -10.86
CA LEU A 24 3.47 7.66 -11.98
C LEU A 24 3.07 7.00 -13.31
N ARG A 25 2.74 5.70 -13.31
CA ARG A 25 2.41 4.95 -14.52
C ARG A 25 1.08 5.39 -15.13
N TYR A 26 0.06 5.58 -14.30
CA TYR A 26 -1.30 5.82 -14.76
C TYR A 26 -1.71 7.29 -14.75
N PHE A 27 -1.25 8.07 -13.76
CA PHE A 27 -1.53 9.50 -13.70
C PHE A 27 -0.43 10.35 -14.34
N GLY A 28 0.77 9.81 -14.52
CA GLY A 28 1.92 10.62 -14.92
C GLY A 28 1.79 11.28 -16.29
N GLY A 29 1.16 10.61 -17.26
CA GLY A 29 0.92 11.21 -18.59
C GLY A 29 -0.04 12.41 -18.57
N TYR A 30 -0.88 12.51 -17.54
CA TYR A 30 -1.82 13.61 -17.32
C TYR A 30 -1.21 14.73 -16.47
N LEU A 31 -0.54 14.37 -15.38
CA LEU A 31 -0.02 15.31 -14.38
C LEU A 31 1.34 15.93 -14.76
N PHE A 32 2.09 15.27 -15.64
CA PHE A 32 3.40 15.74 -16.13
C PHE A 32 3.37 15.91 -17.65
N ALA A 33 2.34 16.59 -18.16
CA ALA A 33 2.08 16.66 -19.61
C ALA A 33 3.22 17.30 -20.42
N ASP A 34 4.01 18.19 -19.83
CA ASP A 34 5.18 18.81 -20.46
C ASP A 34 6.45 17.95 -20.37
N GLN A 35 6.40 16.88 -19.55
CA GLN A 35 7.51 15.98 -19.25
C GLN A 35 7.06 14.51 -19.29
N LYS A 36 6.29 14.13 -20.32
CA LYS A 36 5.65 12.78 -20.40
C LYS A 36 6.63 11.62 -20.40
N ASP A 37 7.88 11.85 -20.79
CA ASP A 37 8.96 10.86 -20.74
C ASP A 37 9.48 10.62 -19.31
N LEU A 38 9.29 11.57 -18.40
CA LEU A 38 9.86 11.52 -17.06
C LEU A 38 9.27 10.39 -16.18
N PRO A 39 7.93 10.24 -16.06
CA PRO A 39 7.37 9.20 -15.19
C PRO A 39 7.79 7.77 -15.58
N PRO A 40 7.76 7.36 -16.86
CA PRO A 40 8.28 6.05 -17.27
C PRO A 40 9.75 5.82 -16.92
N VAL A 41 10.60 6.82 -17.12
CA VAL A 41 12.04 6.73 -16.80
C VAL A 41 12.27 6.62 -15.29
N ILE A 42 11.49 7.37 -14.49
CA ILE A 42 11.56 7.28 -13.03
C ILE A 42 11.20 5.88 -12.55
N ILE A 43 10.13 5.29 -13.08
CA ILE A 43 9.71 3.93 -12.76
C ILE A 43 10.84 2.93 -13.09
N GLU A 44 11.47 3.04 -14.26
CA GLU A 44 12.57 2.15 -14.66
C GLU A 44 13.74 2.20 -13.67
N ILE A 45 14.13 3.40 -13.22
CA ILE A 45 15.20 3.59 -12.23
C ILE A 45 14.82 2.93 -10.90
N LEU A 46 13.59 3.15 -10.41
CA LEU A 46 13.09 2.55 -9.17
C LEU A 46 13.01 1.02 -9.25
N GLU A 47 12.63 0.46 -10.41
CA GLU A 47 12.60 -0.98 -10.68
C GLU A 47 14.01 -1.61 -10.74
N LYS A 48 14.96 -0.92 -11.38
CA LYS A 48 16.38 -1.30 -11.40
C LYS A 48 16.97 -1.35 -9.99
N ASP A 49 16.75 -0.32 -9.18
CA ASP A 49 17.21 -0.30 -7.79
C ASP A 49 16.53 -1.38 -6.94
N LYS A 50 15.24 -1.61 -7.11
CA LYS A 50 14.51 -2.71 -6.45
C LYS A 50 15.14 -4.07 -6.76
N THR A 51 15.51 -4.31 -8.02
CA THR A 51 16.17 -5.56 -8.46
C THR A 51 17.57 -5.68 -7.86
N ARG A 52 18.34 -4.60 -7.84
CA ARG A 52 19.66 -4.55 -7.18
C ARG A 52 19.56 -4.91 -5.70
N ILE A 53 18.62 -4.30 -4.97
CA ILE A 53 18.40 -4.60 -3.55
C ILE A 53 18.08 -6.08 -3.33
N GLN A 54 17.26 -6.68 -4.19
CA GLN A 54 16.96 -8.11 -4.11
C GLN A 54 18.19 -8.99 -4.39
N SER A 55 19.09 -8.58 -5.30
CA SER A 55 20.37 -9.27 -5.52
C SER A 55 21.28 -9.15 -4.29
N LEU A 56 21.41 -7.93 -3.76
CA LEU A 56 22.24 -7.62 -2.60
C LEU A 56 21.86 -8.49 -1.38
N GLU A 57 20.58 -8.66 -1.10
CA GLU A 57 20.14 -9.54 0.00
C GLU A 57 20.52 -11.01 -0.21
N ARG A 58 20.46 -11.49 -1.47
CA ARG A 58 20.87 -12.86 -1.80
C ARG A 58 22.37 -13.03 -1.63
N GLU A 59 23.15 -12.05 -2.06
CA GLU A 59 24.62 -12.05 -1.92
C GLU A 59 25.05 -11.98 -0.45
N LEU A 60 24.44 -11.10 0.34
CA LEU A 60 24.67 -11.00 1.78
C LEU A 60 24.33 -12.31 2.48
N LYS A 61 23.20 -12.94 2.13
CA LYS A 61 22.81 -14.25 2.69
C LYS A 61 23.79 -15.37 2.32
N LYS A 62 24.41 -15.31 1.15
CA LYS A 62 25.42 -16.26 0.67
C LYS A 62 26.84 -15.94 1.15
N GLY A 63 27.05 -14.83 1.83
CA GLY A 63 28.38 -14.37 2.24
C GLY A 63 29.28 -13.91 1.09
N ILE A 64 28.73 -13.68 -0.11
CA ILE A 64 29.48 -13.15 -1.27
C ILE A 64 29.85 -11.70 -1.02
N THR A 65 28.86 -10.92 -0.60
CA THR A 65 29.01 -9.50 -0.24
C THR A 65 29.09 -9.40 1.27
N LYS A 66 30.09 -8.67 1.80
CA LYS A 66 30.34 -8.56 3.25
C LYS A 66 29.47 -7.50 3.93
N ARG A 67 29.09 -6.44 3.21
CA ARG A 67 28.24 -5.35 3.72
C ARG A 67 27.38 -4.72 2.62
N PRO A 68 26.23 -4.12 2.95
CA PRO A 68 25.54 -3.23 2.03
C PRO A 68 26.42 -2.05 1.59
N PRO A 69 26.21 -1.51 0.38
CA PRO A 69 26.79 -0.24 -0.03
C PRO A 69 26.42 0.90 0.94
N THR A 70 27.33 1.84 1.14
CA THR A 70 27.07 3.07 1.89
C THR A 70 26.19 4.02 1.08
N GLN A 71 25.62 5.02 1.74
CA GLN A 71 24.88 6.08 1.04
C GLN A 71 25.74 6.77 -0.03
N GLU A 72 26.99 7.11 0.30
CA GLU A 72 27.93 7.79 -0.59
C GLU A 72 28.30 6.93 -1.81
N GLU A 73 28.47 5.61 -1.65
CA GLU A 73 28.71 4.68 -2.75
C GLU A 73 27.52 4.65 -3.72
N ILE A 74 26.29 4.67 -3.20
CA ILE A 74 25.09 4.73 -4.04
C ILE A 74 24.98 6.09 -4.74
N GLU A 75 25.25 7.17 -4.03
CA GLU A 75 25.14 8.54 -4.57
C GLU A 75 26.19 8.84 -5.64
N LYS A 76 27.44 8.41 -5.45
CA LYS A 76 28.54 8.73 -6.38
C LYS A 76 28.66 7.76 -7.56
N GLU A 77 28.24 6.52 -7.40
CA GLU A 77 28.43 5.50 -8.43
C GLU A 77 27.10 5.05 -9.02
N MET A 78 26.13 4.68 -8.18
CA MET A 78 24.91 4.03 -8.66
C MET A 78 23.90 5.02 -9.23
N LEU A 79 23.62 6.12 -8.54
CA LEU A 79 22.67 7.12 -9.02
C LEU A 79 23.08 7.69 -10.39
N PRO A 80 24.35 8.10 -10.61
CA PRO A 80 24.83 8.47 -11.94
C PRO A 80 24.69 7.36 -12.98
N SER A 81 24.95 6.09 -12.61
CA SER A 81 24.79 4.95 -13.52
C SER A 81 23.33 4.75 -13.96
N TYR A 82 22.36 5.06 -13.10
CA TYR A 82 20.94 4.98 -13.42
C TYR A 82 20.45 6.14 -14.25
N THR A 83 20.93 7.36 -13.98
CA THR A 83 20.50 8.57 -14.68
C THR A 83 21.25 8.80 -15.98
N GLY A 84 22.40 8.17 -16.19
CA GLY A 84 23.21 8.31 -17.40
C GLY A 84 23.49 9.78 -17.74
N ASN A 85 23.17 10.18 -18.97
CA ASN A 85 23.39 11.55 -19.49
C ASN A 85 22.26 12.54 -19.14
N ARG A 86 21.34 12.20 -18.24
CA ARG A 86 20.24 13.06 -17.78
C ARG A 86 20.51 13.55 -16.35
N PRO A 87 21.38 14.54 -16.14
CA PRO A 87 21.70 15.07 -14.81
C PRO A 87 20.49 15.76 -14.15
N ASP A 88 19.50 16.20 -14.93
CA ASP A 88 18.21 16.67 -14.46
C ASP A 88 17.47 15.59 -13.63
N LEU A 89 17.57 14.32 -14.01
CA LEU A 89 16.98 13.21 -13.27
C LEU A 89 17.62 12.98 -11.90
N GLN A 90 18.88 13.37 -11.69
CA GLN A 90 19.53 13.17 -10.39
C GLN A 90 18.82 13.95 -9.28
N ARG A 91 18.26 15.12 -9.61
CA ARG A 91 17.49 15.96 -8.67
C ARG A 91 16.13 15.37 -8.31
N VAL A 92 15.64 14.41 -9.09
CA VAL A 92 14.36 13.74 -8.84
C VAL A 92 14.48 12.69 -7.74
N PHE A 93 15.70 12.26 -7.43
CA PHE A 93 15.96 11.17 -6.50
C PHE A 93 16.78 11.60 -5.30
N LYS A 94 16.55 10.89 -4.19
CA LYS A 94 17.42 10.91 -3.02
C LYS A 94 17.78 9.48 -2.61
N ILE A 95 18.74 9.37 -1.69
CA ILE A 95 19.11 8.10 -1.10
C ILE A 95 18.40 7.94 0.25
N GLY A 96 17.59 6.89 0.39
CA GLY A 96 16.85 6.57 1.60
C GLY A 96 17.21 5.18 2.13
N ARG A 97 16.98 4.94 3.43
CA ARG A 97 17.12 3.60 4.01
C ARG A 97 15.89 2.74 3.72
N ASP A 98 16.10 1.44 3.50
CA ASP A 98 15.01 0.48 3.38
C ASP A 98 14.71 -0.21 4.71
N TYR A 99 14.05 0.50 5.63
CA TYR A 99 13.70 -0.01 6.97
C TYR A 99 12.80 -1.26 6.95
N ALA A 100 12.17 -1.57 5.81
CA ALA A 100 11.36 -2.78 5.64
C ALA A 100 12.21 -4.06 5.46
N ARG A 101 13.54 -3.94 5.39
CA ARG A 101 14.46 -5.06 5.13
C ARG A 101 15.43 -5.26 6.28
N ARG A 102 15.81 -6.51 6.53
CA ARG A 102 16.66 -6.93 7.65
C ARG A 102 17.97 -6.13 7.77
N PHE A 103 18.63 -5.86 6.65
CA PHE A 103 19.92 -5.15 6.63
C PHE A 103 19.80 -3.65 6.40
N GLN A 104 18.56 -3.14 6.31
CA GLN A 104 18.23 -1.74 6.08
C GLN A 104 19.11 -1.05 5.01
N PRO A 105 19.27 -1.66 3.81
CA PRO A 105 20.17 -1.14 2.80
C PRO A 105 19.76 0.26 2.35
N PHE A 106 20.75 1.08 1.97
CA PHE A 106 20.47 2.32 1.26
C PHE A 106 19.98 2.02 -0.16
N ARG A 107 19.10 2.87 -0.66
CA ARG A 107 18.46 2.73 -1.96
C ARG A 107 18.05 4.05 -2.57
N VAL A 108 17.91 4.05 -3.89
CA VAL A 108 17.37 5.18 -4.64
C VAL A 108 15.85 5.23 -4.43
N VAL A 109 15.34 6.41 -4.07
CA VAL A 109 13.92 6.69 -3.86
C VAL A 109 13.56 8.04 -4.47
N LEU A 110 12.27 8.26 -4.76
CA LEU A 110 11.79 9.56 -5.21
C LEU A 110 12.06 10.61 -4.12
N ASP A 111 12.63 11.73 -4.54
CA ASP A 111 12.69 12.95 -3.74
C ASP A 111 11.54 13.88 -4.10
N SER A 112 11.59 14.49 -5.28
CA SER A 112 10.53 15.34 -5.79
C SER A 112 10.49 15.41 -7.32
N ILE A 113 9.30 15.59 -7.88
CA ILE A 113 9.08 15.88 -9.29
C ILE A 113 8.05 17.00 -9.41
N ASP A 114 8.40 18.04 -10.17
CA ASP A 114 7.50 19.15 -10.48
C ASP A 114 6.60 18.78 -11.65
N GLY A 115 5.34 19.21 -11.59
CA GLY A 115 4.37 19.04 -12.65
C GLY A 115 3.41 20.21 -12.74
N VAL A 116 2.58 20.19 -13.79
CA VAL A 116 1.61 21.25 -14.09
C VAL A 116 0.28 20.61 -14.45
N VAL A 117 -0.78 21.08 -13.82
CA VAL A 117 -2.16 20.65 -14.09
C VAL A 117 -3.02 21.87 -14.29
N ASP A 118 -3.65 21.99 -15.46
CA ASP A 118 -4.51 23.11 -15.83
C ASP A 118 -3.88 24.50 -15.54
N GLY A 119 -2.57 24.61 -15.80
CA GLY A 119 -1.78 25.84 -15.58
C GLY A 119 -1.37 26.09 -14.12
N GLN A 120 -1.56 25.11 -13.23
CA GLN A 120 -1.18 25.19 -11.81
C GLN A 120 0.03 24.32 -11.53
N ASP A 121 1.08 24.94 -10.99
CA ASP A 121 2.30 24.24 -10.59
C ASP A 121 2.07 23.43 -9.31
N PHE A 122 2.54 22.19 -9.32
CA PHE A 122 2.60 21.33 -8.14
C PHE A 122 3.93 20.59 -8.07
N THR A 123 4.29 20.15 -6.87
CA THR A 123 5.46 19.29 -6.65
C THR A 123 5.01 18.00 -5.96
N LEU A 124 5.21 16.87 -6.62
CA LEU A 124 5.03 15.54 -6.02
C LEU A 124 6.29 15.17 -5.24
N ILE A 125 6.16 15.00 -3.93
CA ILE A 125 7.25 14.69 -3.01
C ILE A 125 7.15 13.23 -2.55
N GLY A 126 8.27 12.52 -2.63
CA GLY A 126 8.43 11.18 -2.07
C GLY A 126 8.84 11.24 -0.60
N ASP A 127 7.98 10.73 0.28
CA ASP A 127 8.21 10.70 1.72
C ASP A 127 7.92 9.33 2.34
N GLU A 128 8.54 9.00 3.49
CA GLU A 128 8.26 7.76 4.19
C GLU A 128 6.93 7.78 4.94
N ASN A 129 6.43 8.95 5.30
CA ASN A 129 5.33 9.20 6.21
C ASN A 129 4.37 10.28 5.66
N PRO A 130 3.81 10.11 4.44
CA PRO A 130 3.03 11.16 3.78
C PRO A 130 1.78 11.57 4.59
N LEU A 131 1.18 10.65 5.35
CA LEU A 131 0.01 10.95 6.18
C LEU A 131 0.36 11.70 7.47
N GLU A 132 1.59 11.56 7.98
CA GLU A 132 2.08 12.28 9.17
C GLU A 132 2.27 13.75 8.79
N ASN A 133 2.96 14.00 7.68
CA ASN A 133 3.13 15.35 7.14
C ASN A 133 1.81 16.02 6.80
N LEU A 134 0.84 15.27 6.24
CA LEU A 134 -0.51 15.78 6.01
C LEU A 134 -1.19 16.19 7.32
N ARG A 135 -1.21 15.30 8.31
CA ARG A 135 -1.84 15.54 9.62
C ARG A 135 -1.19 16.74 10.34
N ASP A 136 0.12 16.87 10.24
CA ASP A 136 0.91 17.91 10.91
C ASP A 136 0.89 19.25 10.15
N ASN A 137 -0.04 19.41 9.19
CA ASN A 137 -0.26 20.63 8.38
C ASN A 137 0.93 21.04 7.51
N GLN A 138 1.87 20.13 7.23
CA GLN A 138 3.07 20.42 6.44
C GLN A 138 2.81 20.39 4.93
N VAL A 139 1.86 19.55 4.50
CA VAL A 139 1.44 19.42 3.11
C VAL A 139 -0.08 19.49 3.01
N PRO A 140 -0.63 20.02 1.91
CA PRO A 140 -2.07 20.15 1.71
C PRO A 140 -2.71 18.87 1.16
N ILE A 141 -1.95 18.03 0.46
CA ILE A 141 -2.42 16.84 -0.24
C ILE A 141 -1.49 15.66 0.04
N ALA A 142 -2.04 14.48 0.30
CA ALA A 142 -1.29 13.24 0.33
C ALA A 142 -2.00 12.09 -0.38
N ILE A 143 -1.19 11.17 -0.90
CA ILE A 143 -1.61 9.93 -1.52
C ILE A 143 -1.04 8.77 -0.71
N SER A 144 -1.89 7.84 -0.28
CA SER A 144 -1.47 6.68 0.50
C SER A 144 -2.34 5.47 0.24
N ASN A 145 -1.87 4.29 0.64
CA ASN A 145 -2.72 3.10 0.61
C ASN A 145 -3.79 3.22 1.69
N SER A 146 -5.02 2.92 1.29
CA SER A 146 -6.23 3.13 2.06
C SER A 146 -6.27 2.30 3.36
N ASP A 147 -5.75 1.07 3.35
CA ASP A 147 -5.56 0.20 4.52
C ASP A 147 -4.55 0.76 5.52
N LEU A 148 -3.39 1.22 5.05
CA LEU A 148 -2.36 1.80 5.91
C LEU A 148 -2.86 3.10 6.55
N ALA A 149 -3.58 3.92 5.78
CA ALA A 149 -4.24 5.11 6.28
C ALA A 149 -5.26 4.74 7.36
N ALA A 150 -6.21 3.86 7.04
CA ALA A 150 -7.23 3.42 7.97
C ALA A 150 -6.65 2.87 9.27
N ASN A 151 -5.57 2.08 9.20
CA ASN A 151 -4.91 1.53 10.39
C ASN A 151 -4.26 2.62 11.25
N LYS A 152 -3.56 3.56 10.61
CA LYS A 152 -2.90 4.65 11.31
C LYS A 152 -3.91 5.50 12.08
N PHE A 153 -4.97 5.93 11.42
CA PHE A 153 -5.97 6.77 12.06
C PHE A 153 -6.81 5.98 13.10
N SER A 154 -7.06 4.70 12.86
CA SER A 154 -7.66 3.80 13.87
C SER A 154 -6.82 3.73 15.15
N ARG A 155 -5.49 3.67 15.02
CA ARG A 155 -4.57 3.67 16.17
C ARG A 155 -4.64 4.99 16.94
N GLU A 156 -4.75 6.12 16.25
CA GLU A 156 -4.89 7.44 16.88
C GLU A 156 -6.20 7.53 17.68
N LEU A 157 -7.34 7.09 17.12
CA LEU A 157 -8.62 7.07 17.86
C LEU A 157 -8.55 6.29 19.18
N ARG A 158 -7.86 5.15 19.19
CA ARG A 158 -7.68 4.37 20.42
C ARG A 158 -6.97 5.17 21.51
N GLN A 159 -5.94 5.93 21.13
CA GLN A 159 -5.20 6.77 22.09
C GLN A 159 -6.09 7.87 22.67
N TYR A 160 -6.95 8.48 21.84
CA TYR A 160 -7.83 9.56 22.27
C TYR A 160 -9.02 9.10 23.11
N PHE A 161 -9.66 7.99 22.77
CA PHE A 161 -10.88 7.55 23.44
C PHE A 161 -10.64 6.56 24.59
N GLY A 162 -9.39 6.13 24.82
CA GLY A 162 -8.96 5.28 25.95
C GLY A 162 -9.57 3.86 26.01
N ILE A 163 -10.71 3.65 25.35
CA ILE A 163 -11.57 2.46 25.42
C ILE A 163 -12.31 2.29 24.09
N PHE A 164 -11.74 2.72 22.95
CA PHE A 164 -12.33 2.27 21.70
C PHE A 164 -11.91 0.81 21.48
N ARG A 165 -12.88 -0.08 21.66
CA ARG A 165 -12.79 -1.49 21.32
C ARG A 165 -13.23 -1.62 19.86
N PRO A 166 -12.31 -1.65 18.87
CA PRO A 166 -12.67 -1.66 17.45
C PRO A 166 -13.61 -2.81 17.07
N TRP A 167 -13.70 -3.84 17.93
CA TRP A 167 -14.63 -4.96 17.79
C TRP A 167 -16.13 -4.64 18.01
N GLN A 168 -16.49 -3.42 18.45
CA GLN A 168 -17.88 -3.05 18.74
C GLN A 168 -18.61 -2.35 17.57
N VAL A 169 -17.93 -2.03 16.47
CA VAL A 169 -18.55 -1.35 15.32
C VAL A 169 -18.25 -2.13 14.04
N ASP A 170 -19.30 -2.58 13.35
CA ASP A 170 -19.21 -3.24 12.05
C ASP A 170 -19.08 -2.14 10.98
N ILE A 171 -17.86 -1.67 10.70
CA ILE A 171 -17.63 -0.67 9.66
C ILE A 171 -17.34 -1.37 8.34
N GLU A 172 -18.20 -1.15 7.35
CA GLU A 172 -18.17 -1.83 6.05
C GLU A 172 -17.39 -1.07 4.98
N ASP A 173 -17.18 0.24 5.17
CA ASP A 173 -16.47 1.09 4.22
C ASP A 173 -15.46 2.03 4.91
N LEU A 174 -14.35 2.28 4.22
CA LEU A 174 -13.31 3.17 4.73
C LEU A 174 -13.80 4.61 4.88
N GLN A 175 -14.70 5.05 4.01
CA GLN A 175 -15.27 6.39 4.07
C GLN A 175 -15.92 6.64 5.44
N THR A 176 -16.56 5.64 6.02
CA THR A 176 -17.20 5.68 7.34
C THR A 176 -16.14 5.67 8.44
N ILE A 177 -15.04 4.92 8.30
CA ILE A 177 -13.90 5.03 9.21
C ILE A 177 -13.38 6.47 9.19
N PHE A 178 -13.12 7.04 8.01
CA PHE A 178 -12.63 8.41 7.83
C PHE A 178 -13.62 9.49 8.24
N ASN A 179 -14.92 9.29 8.04
CA ASN A 179 -15.96 10.22 8.47
C ASN A 179 -16.09 10.23 10.00
N ASN A 180 -16.01 9.05 10.64
CA ASN A 180 -15.99 8.94 12.11
C ASN A 180 -14.68 9.47 12.71
N LEU A 181 -13.60 9.53 11.92
CA LEU A 181 -12.33 10.15 12.30
C LEU A 181 -12.36 11.67 12.33
N ARG A 182 -13.34 12.33 11.69
CA ARG A 182 -13.56 13.80 11.68
C ARG A 182 -13.99 14.38 13.04
N THR A 183 -13.53 13.80 14.14
CA THR A 183 -13.57 14.47 15.44
C THR A 183 -12.53 15.61 15.46
N ASN A 184 -12.68 16.59 16.35
CA ASN A 184 -11.80 17.77 16.47
C ASN A 184 -10.28 17.49 16.57
N ALA A 185 -9.87 16.23 16.65
CA ALA A 185 -8.48 15.77 16.72
C ALA A 185 -7.76 15.67 15.35
N THR A 186 -8.48 15.50 14.22
CA THR A 186 -7.82 15.43 12.90
C THR A 186 -8.55 16.25 11.83
N THR A 187 -7.79 16.99 11.02
CA THR A 187 -8.29 17.87 9.95
C THR A 187 -8.14 17.25 8.57
N VAL A 188 -7.77 15.97 8.54
CA VAL A 188 -7.59 15.20 7.32
C VAL A 188 -8.95 14.85 6.72
N VAL A 189 -9.10 15.16 5.44
CA VAL A 189 -10.26 14.82 4.62
C VAL A 189 -9.87 13.67 3.70
N TYR A 190 -10.68 12.62 3.68
CA TYR A 190 -10.59 11.56 2.68
C TYR A 190 -11.36 11.99 1.44
N GLU A 191 -10.64 12.12 0.31
CA GLU A 191 -11.17 12.66 -0.95
C GLU A 191 -11.70 11.57 -1.90
N GLY A 192 -11.31 10.31 -1.67
CA GLY A 192 -11.76 9.14 -2.42
C GLY A 192 -10.66 8.11 -2.71
N GLU A 193 -11.06 6.95 -3.23
CA GLU A 193 -10.15 5.92 -3.74
C GLU A 193 -9.62 6.27 -5.13
N LEU A 194 -8.34 5.97 -5.35
CA LEU A 194 -7.70 5.97 -6.66
C LEU A 194 -7.67 4.53 -7.20
N ALA A 195 -7.83 4.33 -8.50
CA ALA A 195 -7.89 3.02 -9.16
C ALA A 195 -6.53 2.33 -9.30
N ILE A 196 -5.57 2.70 -8.45
CA ILE A 196 -4.19 2.22 -8.46
C ILE A 196 -3.89 1.46 -7.18
N SER A 197 -2.80 0.68 -7.19
CA SER A 197 -2.29 -0.04 -6.02
C SER A 197 -3.39 -0.87 -5.32
N GLU A 198 -4.22 -1.55 -6.11
CA GLU A 198 -5.30 -2.38 -5.58
C GLU A 198 -4.78 -3.70 -5.00
N SER A 199 -5.15 -4.02 -3.77
CA SER A 199 -4.82 -5.28 -3.09
C SER A 199 -5.96 -5.75 -2.21
N ARG A 200 -5.95 -7.03 -1.87
CA ARG A 200 -7.02 -7.73 -1.18
C ARG A 200 -6.51 -8.31 0.13
N HIS A 201 -7.17 -8.05 1.23
CA HIS A 201 -6.87 -8.69 2.50
C HIS A 201 -7.60 -10.03 2.51
N MET A 202 -6.87 -11.13 2.37
CA MET A 202 -7.44 -12.46 2.14
C MET A 202 -7.03 -13.42 3.24
N PHE A 203 -7.97 -14.26 3.65
CA PHE A 203 -7.68 -15.41 4.50
C PHE A 203 -6.99 -16.50 3.68
N PHE A 204 -5.98 -17.13 4.26
CA PHE A 204 -5.36 -18.32 3.72
C PHE A 204 -4.96 -19.29 4.84
N ALA A 205 -4.73 -20.55 4.50
CA ALA A 205 -4.41 -21.60 5.46
C ALA A 205 -3.38 -22.60 4.91
N ASN A 206 -2.70 -23.27 5.83
CA ASN A 206 -1.76 -24.36 5.55
C ASN A 206 -2.47 -25.71 5.27
N ARG A 207 -3.48 -25.69 4.40
CA ARG A 207 -4.30 -26.85 3.98
C ARG A 207 -4.56 -26.79 2.48
N SER A 208 -4.88 -27.90 1.86
CA SER A 208 -5.39 -27.91 0.49
C SER A 208 -6.87 -27.51 0.45
N PRO A 209 -7.39 -27.03 -0.68
CA PRO A 209 -8.81 -26.70 -0.82
C PRO A 209 -9.76 -27.85 -0.47
N SER A 210 -9.40 -29.09 -0.82
CA SER A 210 -10.20 -30.28 -0.55
C SER A 210 -10.32 -30.59 0.95
N GLU A 211 -9.28 -30.29 1.74
CA GLU A 211 -9.30 -30.43 3.21
C GLU A 211 -10.18 -29.40 3.91
N LEU A 212 -10.50 -28.29 3.23
CA LEU A 212 -11.36 -27.23 3.75
C LEU A 212 -12.72 -27.15 3.02
N ARG A 213 -13.11 -28.21 2.30
CA ARG A 213 -14.37 -28.25 1.54
C ARG A 213 -15.63 -28.00 2.40
N ASP A 214 -15.57 -28.40 3.67
CA ASP A 214 -16.68 -28.29 4.62
C ASP A 214 -16.62 -26.98 5.44
N LEU A 215 -15.70 -26.07 5.09
CA LEU A 215 -15.58 -24.76 5.71
C LEU A 215 -16.85 -23.95 5.44
N ARG A 216 -17.49 -23.50 6.52
CA ARG A 216 -18.65 -22.64 6.45
C ARG A 216 -18.23 -21.18 6.33
N PHE A 217 -19.06 -20.39 5.66
CA PHE A 217 -18.86 -18.96 5.49
C PHE A 217 -20.02 -18.21 6.12
N ASP A 218 -19.74 -17.02 6.67
CA ASP A 218 -20.78 -16.10 7.14
C ASP A 218 -21.48 -15.39 5.96
N ARG A 219 -22.43 -14.51 6.26
CA ARG A 219 -23.15 -13.73 5.22
C ARG A 219 -22.24 -12.79 4.42
N LYS A 220 -21.10 -12.38 4.98
CA LYS A 220 -20.07 -11.57 4.32
C LYS A 220 -19.04 -12.44 3.58
N ARG A 221 -19.26 -13.75 3.53
CA ARG A 221 -18.39 -14.77 2.93
C ARG A 221 -17.01 -14.88 3.59
N ASN A 222 -16.89 -14.44 4.85
CA ASN A 222 -15.72 -14.71 5.68
C ASN A 222 -15.78 -16.14 6.22
N PRO A 223 -14.63 -16.82 6.37
CA PRO A 223 -14.62 -18.18 6.91
C PRO A 223 -15.04 -18.19 8.38
N MET A 224 -15.95 -19.10 8.76
CA MET A 224 -16.35 -19.32 10.14
C MET A 224 -15.31 -20.19 10.84
N LEU A 225 -14.35 -19.56 11.52
CA LEU A 225 -13.29 -20.27 12.23
C LEU A 225 -13.77 -20.73 13.61
N GLY A 226 -13.31 -21.90 14.07
CA GLY A 226 -13.65 -22.41 15.40
C GLY A 226 -13.09 -21.55 16.53
N ARG A 227 -13.72 -21.60 17.71
CA ARG A 227 -13.19 -20.99 18.94
C ARG A 227 -11.77 -21.55 19.19
N ASN A 228 -10.84 -20.69 19.59
CA ASN A 228 -9.39 -20.95 19.74
C ASN A 228 -8.59 -21.13 18.45
N SER A 229 -9.14 -20.80 17.28
CA SER A 229 -8.32 -20.70 16.06
C SER A 229 -7.31 -19.57 16.20
N THR A 230 -6.09 -19.80 15.71
CA THR A 230 -5.06 -18.76 15.64
C THR A 230 -4.96 -18.23 14.21
N VAL A 231 -5.09 -16.92 14.06
CA VAL A 231 -4.91 -16.20 12.80
C VAL A 231 -3.65 -15.35 12.89
N TYR A 232 -2.68 -15.63 12.02
CA TYR A 232 -1.47 -14.83 11.91
C TYR A 232 -1.73 -13.61 11.01
N ILE A 233 -1.29 -12.44 11.45
CA ILE A 233 -1.45 -11.18 10.74
C ILE A 233 -0.18 -10.36 10.77
N ASP A 234 -0.04 -9.47 9.81
CA ASP A 234 0.98 -8.41 9.89
C ASP A 234 0.45 -7.33 10.85
N GLY A 235 1.23 -7.02 11.89
CA GLY A 235 0.87 -6.08 12.94
C GLY A 235 0.52 -4.68 12.44
N ARG A 236 1.01 -4.29 11.25
CA ARG A 236 0.66 -3.03 10.59
C ARG A 236 -0.82 -2.91 10.22
N TYR A 237 -1.58 -4.00 10.26
CA TYR A 237 -3.01 -4.02 9.93
C TYR A 237 -3.88 -4.45 11.11
N PHE A 238 -3.30 -4.62 12.31
CA PHE A 238 -3.98 -5.14 13.48
C PHE A 238 -5.29 -4.39 13.79
N PHE A 239 -5.27 -3.05 13.78
CA PHE A 239 -6.45 -2.26 14.14
C PHE A 239 -7.53 -2.35 13.07
N VAL A 240 -7.15 -2.28 11.78
CA VAL A 240 -8.09 -2.41 10.65
C VAL A 240 -8.79 -3.77 10.68
N TYR A 241 -8.06 -4.85 10.95
CA TYR A 241 -8.69 -6.17 11.11
C TYR A 241 -9.61 -6.22 12.33
N GLY A 242 -9.25 -5.56 13.43
CA GLY A 242 -10.14 -5.41 14.58
C GLY A 242 -11.48 -4.75 14.25
N TRP A 243 -11.47 -3.71 13.41
CA TRP A 243 -12.70 -3.03 12.94
C TRP A 243 -13.53 -3.88 12.00
N ILE A 244 -12.90 -4.49 10.99
CA ILE A 244 -13.62 -5.20 9.93
C ILE A 244 -14.15 -6.56 10.43
N LEU A 245 -13.38 -7.24 11.28
CA LEU A 245 -13.74 -8.56 11.78
C LEU A 245 -14.56 -8.53 13.07
N GLY A 246 -14.53 -7.44 13.83
CA GLY A 246 -15.52 -7.16 14.88
C GLY A 246 -15.62 -8.21 16.00
N ASN A 247 -16.75 -8.20 16.70
CA ASN A 247 -17.18 -9.25 17.63
C ASN A 247 -17.39 -10.64 16.97
N LYS A 248 -17.40 -10.74 15.62
CA LYS A 248 -17.66 -12.00 14.90
C LYS A 248 -16.56 -13.03 15.12
N PHE A 249 -15.38 -12.57 15.53
CA PHE A 249 -14.21 -13.38 15.84
C PHE A 249 -13.98 -13.50 17.36
N SER A 250 -15.00 -13.30 18.19
CA SER A 250 -14.89 -13.49 19.65
C SER A 250 -14.41 -14.92 19.97
N GLY A 251 -13.18 -15.04 20.45
CA GLY A 251 -12.52 -16.33 20.71
C GLY A 251 -11.52 -16.79 19.65
N ILE A 252 -11.17 -15.94 18.68
CA ILE A 252 -10.05 -16.18 17.74
C ILE A 252 -8.85 -15.37 18.19
N ASN A 253 -7.68 -16.01 18.19
CA ASN A 253 -6.43 -15.40 18.64
C ASN A 253 -5.69 -14.81 17.45
N PHE A 254 -5.59 -13.49 17.39
CA PHE A 254 -4.73 -12.81 16.42
C PHE A 254 -3.30 -12.76 16.93
N ASN A 255 -2.36 -13.31 16.16
CA ASN A 255 -0.93 -13.27 16.46
C ASN A 255 -0.18 -12.49 15.39
N GLU A 256 0.57 -11.47 15.80
CA GLU A 256 1.41 -10.72 14.88
C GLU A 256 2.59 -11.55 14.38
N SER A 257 2.91 -11.43 13.09
CA SER A 257 4.09 -12.03 12.47
C SER A 257 4.63 -11.09 11.40
N GLU A 258 5.95 -10.88 11.39
CA GLU A 258 6.65 -10.12 10.34
C GLU A 258 6.61 -10.82 8.98
N ASN A 259 6.36 -12.13 8.96
CA ASN A 259 6.30 -12.94 7.75
C ASN A 259 5.18 -13.97 7.89
N VAL A 260 3.95 -13.46 7.72
CA VAL A 260 2.69 -14.20 7.90
C VAL A 260 2.68 -15.45 7.03
N GLU A 261 3.02 -15.31 5.75
CA GLU A 261 3.04 -16.39 4.78
C GLU A 261 3.97 -17.52 5.23
N SER A 262 5.19 -17.19 5.67
CA SER A 262 6.15 -18.20 6.13
C SER A 262 5.71 -18.87 7.42
N THR A 263 5.13 -18.10 8.35
CA THR A 263 4.69 -18.61 9.66
C THR A 263 3.52 -19.59 9.53
N VAL A 264 2.60 -19.28 8.61
CA VAL A 264 1.44 -20.12 8.32
C VAL A 264 1.88 -21.38 7.55
N LEU A 265 2.62 -21.22 6.46
CA LEU A 265 2.91 -22.31 5.54
C LEU A 265 4.01 -23.28 6.01
N ASN A 266 5.00 -22.82 6.80
CA ASN A 266 6.11 -23.67 7.29
C ASN A 266 5.80 -24.37 8.63
N GLY A 267 4.55 -24.32 9.12
CA GLY A 267 4.18 -24.87 10.42
C GLY A 267 3.93 -26.39 10.41
N ASN A 268 4.80 -27.16 11.04
CA ASN A 268 4.71 -28.63 11.08
C ASN A 268 3.59 -29.24 11.93
N ASN A 269 2.68 -28.48 12.57
CA ASN A 269 1.55 -29.04 13.31
C ASN A 269 0.34 -28.08 13.34
N GLY A 270 -0.86 -28.62 13.16
CA GLY A 270 -2.14 -27.91 13.31
C GLY A 270 -2.64 -27.17 12.06
N LEU A 271 -3.91 -26.76 12.09
CA LEU A 271 -4.49 -25.83 11.12
C LEU A 271 -4.10 -24.41 11.54
N LYS A 272 -3.40 -23.69 10.66
CA LYS A 272 -3.02 -22.30 10.85
C LYS A 272 -3.69 -21.45 9.79
N TRP A 273 -4.19 -20.30 10.21
CA TRP A 273 -4.76 -19.29 9.34
C TRP A 273 -3.84 -18.09 9.27
N GLY A 274 -3.77 -17.47 8.10
CA GLY A 274 -3.20 -16.16 7.91
C GLY A 274 -4.24 -15.21 7.31
N LEU A 275 -4.12 -13.93 7.63
CA LEU A 275 -4.83 -12.86 6.95
C LEU A 275 -3.80 -11.84 6.44
N TYR A 276 -3.69 -11.75 5.12
CA TYR A 276 -2.56 -11.10 4.45
C TYR A 276 -3.00 -10.31 3.21
N VAL A 277 -2.22 -9.29 2.85
CA VAL A 277 -2.46 -8.41 1.71
C VAL A 277 -1.97 -9.06 0.42
N VAL A 278 -2.91 -9.47 -0.42
CA VAL A 278 -2.67 -10.13 -1.70
C VAL A 278 -2.93 -9.15 -2.84
N ALA A 279 -1.88 -8.80 -3.59
CA ALA A 279 -2.01 -8.08 -4.85
C ALA A 279 -2.23 -9.05 -6.01
N THR A 280 -1.16 -9.68 -6.50
CA THR A 280 -1.18 -10.61 -7.64
C THR A 280 -1.19 -12.09 -7.23
N GLY A 281 -1.17 -12.42 -5.94
CA GLY A 281 -1.07 -13.82 -5.48
C GLY A 281 0.28 -14.51 -5.70
N SER A 282 1.26 -13.85 -6.36
CA SER A 282 2.52 -14.49 -6.74
C SER A 282 3.37 -14.94 -5.55
N THR A 283 3.33 -14.23 -4.41
CA THR A 283 4.06 -14.62 -3.20
C THR A 283 3.49 -15.92 -2.62
N LEU A 284 2.18 -15.98 -2.38
CA LEU A 284 1.50 -17.17 -1.86
C LEU A 284 1.67 -18.36 -2.80
N SER A 285 1.49 -18.17 -4.12
CA SER A 285 1.69 -19.20 -5.14
C SER A 285 3.12 -19.76 -5.16
N LYS A 286 4.14 -18.91 -5.02
CA LYS A 286 5.54 -19.36 -4.91
C LYS A 286 5.78 -20.17 -3.65
N MET A 287 5.21 -19.76 -2.52
CA MET A 287 5.39 -20.44 -1.23
C MET A 287 4.58 -21.73 -1.13
N ALA A 288 3.50 -21.86 -1.89
CA ALA A 288 2.73 -23.10 -2.01
C ALA A 288 3.50 -24.23 -2.69
N LYS A 289 4.63 -23.95 -3.37
CA LYS A 289 5.46 -25.02 -3.96
C LYS A 289 6.06 -25.95 -2.91
N ASP A 290 6.23 -25.44 -1.68
CA ASP A 290 6.86 -26.15 -0.57
C ASP A 290 5.84 -26.60 0.50
N GLY A 291 4.53 -26.42 0.27
CA GLY A 291 3.51 -26.69 1.28
C GLY A 291 2.06 -26.71 0.77
N ARG A 292 1.11 -26.97 1.67
CA ARG A 292 -0.33 -26.95 1.34
C ARG A 292 -0.87 -25.53 1.47
N LEU A 293 -1.59 -25.04 0.45
CA LEU A 293 -2.19 -23.70 0.43
C LEU A 293 -3.67 -23.76 0.02
N ALA A 294 -4.51 -23.12 0.83
CA ALA A 294 -5.89 -22.80 0.53
C ALA A 294 -6.11 -21.32 0.83
N VAL A 295 -6.72 -20.59 -0.10
CA VAL A 295 -6.98 -19.16 -0.02
C VAL A 295 -8.47 -18.91 -0.16
N VAL A 296 -9.09 -18.21 0.79
CA VAL A 296 -10.50 -17.83 0.68
C VAL A 296 -10.64 -16.79 -0.42
N GLN A 297 -11.41 -17.12 -1.46
CA GLN A 297 -11.53 -16.30 -2.66
C GLN A 297 -12.13 -14.91 -2.37
N ASN A 298 -13.08 -14.83 -1.43
CA ASN A 298 -13.68 -13.55 -1.07
C ASN A 298 -12.74 -12.79 -0.13
N PRO A 299 -12.29 -11.58 -0.50
CA PRO A 299 -11.48 -10.77 0.38
C PRO A 299 -12.29 -10.27 1.57
N VAL A 300 -11.64 -10.14 2.72
CA VAL A 300 -12.17 -9.45 3.90
C VAL A 300 -12.36 -7.97 3.58
N TYR A 301 -11.43 -7.41 2.81
CA TYR A 301 -11.38 -6.01 2.46
C TYR A 301 -10.48 -5.81 1.23
N THR A 302 -10.80 -4.83 0.39
CA THR A 302 -9.97 -4.44 -0.77
C THR A 302 -9.38 -3.06 -0.52
N SER A 303 -8.06 -2.97 -0.42
CA SER A 303 -7.32 -1.72 -0.33
C SER A 303 -6.98 -1.18 -1.70
N LYS A 304 -7.09 0.14 -1.89
CA LYS A 304 -6.54 0.85 -3.04
C LYS A 304 -5.64 2.01 -2.62
N GLY A 305 -5.02 2.70 -3.57
CA GLY A 305 -4.54 4.06 -3.36
C GLY A 305 -5.70 4.97 -2.98
N ALA A 306 -5.45 5.99 -2.18
CA ALA A 306 -6.44 6.95 -1.74
C ALA A 306 -5.84 8.35 -1.68
N LEU A 307 -6.69 9.33 -2.00
CA LEU A 307 -6.37 10.74 -1.95
C LEU A 307 -6.87 11.34 -0.64
N PHE A 308 -6.02 12.13 0.00
CA PHE A 308 -6.29 12.80 1.25
C PHE A 308 -5.91 14.27 1.14
N SER A 309 -6.66 15.13 1.82
CA SER A 309 -6.36 16.55 1.89
C SER A 309 -6.39 17.04 3.33
N ASN A 310 -5.77 18.20 3.59
CA ASN A 310 -5.88 18.88 4.86
C ASN A 310 -6.18 20.37 4.63
N PRO A 311 -7.46 20.78 4.72
CA PRO A 311 -7.86 22.16 4.53
C PRO A 311 -7.28 23.16 5.53
N LYS A 312 -6.66 22.71 6.63
CA LYS A 312 -5.97 23.57 7.60
C LYS A 312 -4.48 23.72 7.33
N ALA A 313 -3.93 23.04 6.33
CA ALA A 313 -2.53 23.24 5.93
C ALA A 313 -2.34 24.69 5.44
N GLN A 314 -1.23 25.32 5.81
CA GLN A 314 -0.96 26.73 5.50
C GLN A 314 -0.95 27.03 3.98
N CYS A 315 -0.65 26.01 3.18
CA CYS A 315 -0.58 26.05 1.71
C CYS A 315 -1.82 25.45 1.02
N TYR A 316 -2.90 25.20 1.76
CA TYR A 316 -4.17 24.78 1.16
C TYR A 316 -4.94 25.99 0.64
N ASP A 317 -5.03 26.12 -0.67
CA ASP A 317 -5.73 27.19 -1.39
C ASP A 317 -6.60 26.62 -2.52
N ASP A 318 -7.21 27.49 -3.32
CA ASP A 318 -8.06 27.10 -4.45
C ASP A 318 -7.33 26.22 -5.48
N ARG A 319 -6.00 26.34 -5.59
CA ARG A 319 -5.19 25.52 -6.48
C ARG A 319 -5.12 24.08 -5.97
N ALA A 320 -4.94 23.89 -4.66
CA ALA A 320 -5.00 22.56 -4.06
C ALA A 320 -6.34 21.87 -4.31
N GLN A 321 -7.46 22.59 -4.20
CA GLN A 321 -8.79 22.06 -4.50
C GLN A 321 -8.94 21.70 -5.98
N SER A 322 -8.46 22.56 -6.87
CA SER A 322 -8.48 22.32 -8.32
C SER A 322 -7.67 21.08 -8.71
N ILE A 323 -6.46 20.91 -8.16
CA ILE A 323 -5.63 19.72 -8.38
C ILE A 323 -6.32 18.45 -7.86
N ILE A 324 -6.93 18.50 -6.67
CA ILE A 324 -7.71 17.37 -6.12
C ILE A 324 -8.85 16.99 -7.08
N ALA A 325 -9.63 17.98 -7.54
CA ALA A 325 -10.73 17.74 -8.48
C ALA A 325 -10.21 17.08 -9.75
N ARG A 326 -9.08 17.57 -10.28
CA ARG A 326 -8.51 17.06 -11.51
C ARG A 326 -7.94 15.65 -11.40
N ILE A 327 -7.27 15.32 -10.28
CA ILE A 327 -6.85 13.95 -9.99
C ILE A 327 -8.07 13.01 -9.94
N LYS A 328 -9.19 13.46 -9.36
CA LYS A 328 -10.42 12.66 -9.30
C LYS A 328 -11.06 12.45 -10.67
N GLU A 329 -11.00 13.45 -11.55
CA GLU A 329 -11.45 13.30 -12.95
C GLU A 329 -10.58 12.30 -13.71
N PHE A 330 -9.25 12.44 -13.66
CA PHE A 330 -8.32 11.50 -14.29
C PHE A 330 -8.49 10.08 -13.74
N ASN A 331 -8.86 9.93 -12.48
CA ASN A 331 -9.11 8.64 -11.87
C ASN A 331 -10.23 7.86 -12.56
N GLU A 332 -11.25 8.53 -13.12
CA GLU A 332 -12.30 7.84 -13.89
C GLU A 332 -11.73 7.23 -15.18
N GLU A 333 -10.86 7.94 -15.89
CA GLU A 333 -10.16 7.39 -17.07
C GLU A 333 -9.18 6.27 -16.68
N VAL A 334 -8.46 6.44 -15.57
CA VAL A 334 -7.51 5.43 -15.06
C VAL A 334 -8.25 4.14 -14.68
N LYS A 335 -9.47 4.20 -14.12
CA LYS A 335 -10.28 3.00 -13.84
C LYS A 335 -10.48 2.13 -15.08
N GLU A 336 -10.76 2.75 -16.22
CA GLU A 336 -10.95 2.04 -17.49
C GLU A 336 -9.64 1.40 -17.98
N GLN A 337 -8.53 2.11 -17.84
CA GLN A 337 -7.21 1.61 -18.26
C GLN A 337 -6.69 0.46 -17.38
N VAL A 338 -6.86 0.56 -16.06
CA VAL A 338 -6.40 -0.47 -15.11
C VAL A 338 -7.27 -1.72 -15.23
N GLY A 339 -8.60 -1.55 -15.36
CA GLY A 339 -9.56 -2.64 -15.41
C GLY A 339 -9.41 -3.63 -14.23
N ASN A 340 -9.71 -4.91 -14.47
CA ASN A 340 -9.58 -5.97 -13.46
C ASN A 340 -8.23 -6.71 -13.52
N GLY A 341 -7.22 -6.19 -14.22
CA GLY A 341 -6.00 -6.94 -14.57
C GLY A 341 -5.23 -7.51 -13.37
N ILE A 342 -5.13 -6.77 -12.25
CA ILE A 342 -4.48 -7.25 -11.02
C ILE A 342 -5.28 -8.40 -10.40
N TYR A 343 -6.61 -8.31 -10.38
CA TYR A 343 -7.49 -9.35 -9.85
C TYR A 343 -7.43 -10.62 -10.69
N ASP A 344 -7.51 -10.48 -12.02
CA ASP A 344 -7.47 -11.62 -12.94
C ASP A 344 -6.11 -12.33 -12.84
N THR A 345 -5.02 -11.56 -12.71
CA THR A 345 -3.68 -12.09 -12.44
C THR A 345 -3.63 -12.85 -11.11
N MET A 346 -4.29 -12.33 -10.07
CA MET A 346 -4.40 -13.01 -8.78
C MET A 346 -5.15 -14.33 -8.89
N LEU A 347 -6.31 -14.34 -9.52
CA LEU A 347 -7.12 -15.55 -9.72
C LEU A 347 -6.33 -16.60 -10.50
N LYS A 348 -5.61 -16.19 -11.55
CA LYS A 348 -4.74 -17.08 -12.32
C LYS A 348 -3.60 -17.67 -11.47
N ASN A 349 -2.90 -16.83 -10.70
CA ASN A 349 -1.77 -17.29 -9.87
C ASN A 349 -2.20 -18.19 -8.70
N LEU A 350 -3.42 -18.03 -8.21
CA LEU A 350 -3.98 -18.82 -7.11
C LEU A 350 -4.92 -19.93 -7.60
N GLN A 351 -4.98 -20.18 -8.91
CA GLN A 351 -5.78 -21.26 -9.48
C GLN A 351 -5.41 -22.60 -8.83
N GLY A 352 -6.41 -23.38 -8.40
CA GLY A 352 -6.19 -24.64 -7.68
C GLY A 352 -5.90 -24.48 -6.18
N HIS A 353 -5.79 -23.25 -5.67
CA HIS A 353 -5.65 -22.95 -4.24
C HIS A 353 -6.87 -22.22 -3.65
N LEU A 354 -7.81 -21.77 -4.47
CA LEU A 354 -8.97 -21.01 -4.01
C LEU A 354 -10.02 -21.90 -3.33
N ILE A 355 -10.59 -21.43 -2.23
CA ILE A 355 -11.77 -21.97 -1.55
C ILE A 355 -12.83 -20.87 -1.43
N GLY A 356 -14.09 -21.25 -1.56
CA GLY A 356 -15.21 -20.32 -1.54
C GLY A 356 -16.37 -20.88 -2.34
N SER A 357 -17.58 -20.36 -2.09
CA SER A 357 -18.76 -20.78 -2.82
C SER A 357 -18.52 -20.60 -4.32
N SER A 358 -18.50 -21.70 -5.07
CA SER A 358 -18.66 -21.68 -6.51
C SER A 358 -19.79 -20.71 -6.86
N VAL A 359 -19.55 -19.89 -7.87
CA VAL A 359 -20.62 -19.18 -8.58
C VAL A 359 -21.46 -20.26 -9.24
N ASN A 360 -22.45 -20.77 -8.50
CA ASN A 360 -23.58 -21.49 -9.08
C ASN A 360 -24.82 -20.65 -8.83
N GLY A 361 -25.13 -19.81 -9.80
CA GLY A 361 -26.49 -19.53 -10.24
C GLY A 361 -26.39 -18.96 -11.66
N LYS A 362 -27.09 -19.42 -12.70
CA LYS A 362 -28.38 -20.11 -12.78
C LYS A 362 -29.41 -19.64 -11.77
#